data_AF-A0A812K396-F1
#
_entry.id   AF-A0A812K396-F1
#
_cell.length_a   1.000
_cell.length_b   1.000
_cell.length_c   1.000
_cell.angle_alpha   90.00
_cell.angle_beta   90.00
_cell.angle_gamma   90.00
#
_symmetry.space_group_name_H-M   'P 1'
#
loop_
_entity.id
_entity.type
_entity.pdbx_description
1 polymer ?
#
loop_
_entity_poly.entity_id
_entity_poly.type
_entity_poly.pdbx_seq_one_letter_code
_entity_poly.pdbx_strand_id
1 'polypeptide(L)'
;MIYRADLTAGSLKVTESRIIADLLLRRCDDAAWKSALESDNVLQTRSPATARRMGRLIRNRLETMTPDLWELVRDGSPIVATHACLAAAVNQSRLLADFLQLVVKEQVRVFSSTLPQSLWYDFIANCQASDPAMHSWSAATLNKLRTTIYHILEQSGYIDGTRTLRLQTVHIADEVADYLNKHGHLGVLRCIRVTSLDFLGGQGIGNEIPFYVFDYPAEDELRVREHLAFLTHKLPKQAPGLKTIHVNLFDFLIEMVKERGKFEQWLTIEREQGSKKALKAVAAMLRAEKLASRFAQVVMSQQPGLVLVSGVGSAYPIVRTHELLNNLHKHMGLTPLVLFYPGVYDKVTLKLFGKASLAFDSSSADRKRNARYYRAFRLID
;
A
#
# COMPACT_ATOMS: atom_id res chain seq x y z
N MET A 1 -19.02 4.73 -23.68
CA MET A 1 -17.98 3.68 -23.75
C MET A 1 -16.97 3.96 -22.66
N ILE A 2 -16.89 3.08 -21.68
CA ILE A 2 -16.05 3.20 -20.47
C ILE A 2 -14.60 2.82 -20.80
N TYR A 3 -14.41 1.80 -21.62
CA TYR A 3 -13.10 1.30 -22.02
C TYR A 3 -12.79 1.60 -23.49
N ARG A 4 -11.53 1.87 -23.81
CA ARG A 4 -11.07 2.14 -25.18
C ARG A 4 -9.95 1.18 -25.58
N ALA A 5 -9.87 0.87 -26.88
CA ALA A 5 -8.86 -0.02 -27.45
C ALA A 5 -7.56 0.70 -27.89
N ASP A 6 -7.29 1.88 -27.32
CA ASP A 6 -6.19 2.77 -27.72
C ASP A 6 -4.81 2.10 -27.55
N LEU A 7 -4.67 1.21 -26.57
CA LEU A 7 -3.43 0.46 -26.29
C LEU A 7 -3.01 -0.44 -27.46
N THR A 8 -3.90 -0.82 -28.39
CA THR A 8 -3.53 -1.65 -29.54
C THR A 8 -2.42 -1.06 -30.41
N ALA A 9 -2.20 0.26 -30.32
CA ALA A 9 -1.15 0.97 -31.04
C ALA A 9 0.27 0.75 -30.47
N GLY A 10 0.44 0.30 -29.21
CA GLY A 10 1.75 0.00 -28.65
C GLY A 10 1.85 -0.02 -27.12
N SER A 11 2.90 -0.67 -26.61
CA SER A 11 3.27 -0.68 -25.18
C SER A 11 3.92 0.65 -24.76
N LEU A 12 4.80 0.70 -23.76
CA LEU A 12 5.33 1.98 -23.23
C LEU A 12 6.20 2.74 -24.24
N LYS A 13 6.95 2.03 -25.10
CA LYS A 13 7.79 2.65 -26.16
C LYS A 13 8.68 3.77 -25.61
N VAL A 14 9.50 3.45 -24.61
CA VAL A 14 10.24 4.45 -23.81
C VAL A 14 11.19 5.30 -24.67
N THR A 15 11.92 4.68 -25.61
CA THR A 15 12.82 5.41 -26.52
C THR A 15 12.06 6.42 -27.36
N GLU A 16 10.95 6.00 -27.98
CA GLU A 16 10.11 6.88 -28.78
C GLU A 16 9.39 7.92 -27.91
N SER A 17 9.05 7.56 -26.67
CA SER A 17 8.45 8.48 -25.70
C SER A 17 9.40 9.60 -25.27
N ARG A 18 10.71 9.35 -25.19
CA ARG A 18 11.72 10.41 -24.96
C ARG A 18 11.71 11.45 -26.07
N ILE A 19 11.65 11.01 -27.32
CA ILE A 19 11.62 11.89 -28.49
C ILE A 19 10.34 12.73 -28.48
N ILE A 20 9.19 12.09 -28.23
CA ILE A 20 7.91 12.81 -28.16
C ILE A 20 7.87 13.78 -26.97
N ALA A 21 8.40 13.41 -25.81
CA ALA A 21 8.50 14.30 -24.65
C ALA A 21 9.35 15.54 -24.95
N ASP A 22 10.47 15.38 -25.66
CA ASP A 22 11.30 16.51 -26.08
C ASP A 22 10.57 17.45 -27.04
N LEU A 23 9.83 16.91 -28.03
CA LEU A 23 9.02 17.73 -28.92
C LEU A 23 7.89 18.48 -28.17
N LEU A 24 7.27 17.85 -27.16
CA LEU A 24 6.26 18.50 -26.30
C LEU A 24 6.88 19.64 -25.48
N LEU A 25 8.06 19.44 -24.91
CA LEU A 25 8.78 20.46 -24.14
C LEU A 25 9.18 21.67 -25.01
N ARG A 26 9.51 21.44 -26.28
CA ARG A 26 9.80 22.50 -27.27
C ARG A 26 8.56 23.27 -27.73
N ARG A 27 7.34 22.80 -27.39
CA ARG A 27 6.05 23.40 -27.79
C ARG A 27 5.94 23.60 -29.31
N CYS A 28 6.37 22.61 -30.08
CA CYS A 28 6.26 22.62 -31.54
C CYS A 28 4.78 22.74 -31.98
N ASP A 29 4.53 23.49 -33.06
CA ASP A 29 3.20 23.55 -33.69
C ASP A 29 2.89 22.26 -34.49
N ASP A 30 1.65 22.13 -34.97
CA ASP A 30 1.23 20.93 -35.69
C ASP A 30 1.98 20.70 -37.01
N ALA A 31 2.48 21.76 -37.65
CA ALA A 31 3.27 21.69 -38.87
C ALA A 31 4.67 21.11 -38.60
N ALA A 32 5.37 21.64 -37.59
CA ALA A 32 6.65 21.13 -37.12
C ALA A 32 6.50 19.69 -36.61
N TRP A 33 5.39 19.36 -35.95
CA TRP A 33 5.11 17.99 -35.50
C TRP A 33 4.97 17.01 -36.66
N LYS A 34 4.22 17.39 -37.69
CA LYS A 34 4.04 16.57 -38.89
C LYS A 34 5.37 16.37 -39.62
N SER A 35 6.17 17.43 -39.76
CA SER A 35 7.51 17.35 -40.35
C SER A 35 8.40 16.38 -39.57
N ALA A 36 8.49 16.53 -38.25
CA ALA A 36 9.32 15.67 -37.39
C ALA A 36 8.97 14.19 -37.53
N LEU A 37 7.67 13.86 -37.55
CA LEU A 37 7.21 12.47 -37.61
C LEU A 37 7.26 11.84 -39.01
N GLU A 38 6.94 12.60 -40.06
CA GLU A 38 6.77 12.07 -41.41
C GLU A 38 7.98 12.31 -42.32
N SER A 39 8.58 13.49 -42.24
CA SER A 39 9.70 13.90 -43.09
C SER A 39 11.03 13.53 -42.45
N ASP A 40 11.23 13.91 -41.18
CA ASP A 40 12.49 13.69 -40.47
C ASP A 40 12.59 12.27 -39.88
N ASN A 41 11.47 11.52 -39.88
CA ASN A 41 11.34 10.16 -39.37
C ASN A 41 12.05 9.96 -38.01
N VAL A 42 11.85 10.89 -37.07
CA VAL A 42 12.56 10.87 -35.77
C VAL A 42 12.31 9.59 -34.98
N LEU A 43 11.17 8.91 -35.22
CA LEU A 43 10.80 7.64 -34.59
C LEU A 43 11.39 6.40 -35.31
N GLN A 44 12.13 6.60 -36.40
CA GLN A 44 12.81 5.56 -37.19
C GLN A 44 11.90 4.39 -37.59
N THR A 45 10.66 4.68 -37.96
CA THR A 45 9.69 3.64 -38.33
C THR A 45 9.76 3.30 -39.81
N ARG A 46 9.25 2.12 -40.18
CA ARG A 46 9.21 1.64 -41.57
C ARG A 46 8.18 2.36 -42.44
N SER A 47 7.19 3.03 -41.84
CA SER A 47 6.16 3.74 -42.61
C SER A 47 5.65 5.00 -41.88
N PRO A 48 5.36 6.10 -42.60
CA PRO A 48 4.79 7.31 -42.00
C PRO A 48 3.46 7.05 -41.27
N ALA A 49 2.65 6.10 -41.74
CA ALA A 49 1.40 5.72 -41.07
C ALA A 49 1.64 5.12 -39.67
N THR A 50 2.69 4.31 -39.51
CA THR A 50 3.12 3.76 -38.22
C THR A 50 3.64 4.87 -37.30
N ALA A 51 4.51 5.76 -37.81
CA ALA A 51 5.00 6.92 -37.06
C ALA A 51 3.84 7.77 -36.53
N ARG A 52 2.87 8.12 -37.39
CA ARG A 52 1.67 8.87 -36.98
C ARG A 52 0.87 8.18 -35.89
N ARG A 53 0.58 6.89 -36.05
CA ARG A 53 -0.22 6.13 -35.08
C ARG A 53 0.48 6.03 -33.71
N MET A 54 1.78 5.75 -33.72
CA MET A 54 2.59 5.66 -32.50
C MET A 54 2.79 7.02 -31.84
N GLY A 55 3.15 8.04 -32.61
CA GLY A 55 3.30 9.42 -32.14
C GLY A 55 2.02 9.94 -31.51
N ARG A 56 0.85 9.69 -32.13
CA ARG A 56 -0.46 10.04 -31.56
C ARG A 56 -0.73 9.32 -30.24
N LEU A 57 -0.48 8.01 -30.15
CA LEU A 57 -0.67 7.26 -28.91
C LEU A 57 0.19 7.82 -27.77
N ILE A 58 1.48 8.03 -28.03
CA ILE A 58 2.43 8.51 -27.03
C ILE A 58 2.07 9.93 -26.60
N ARG A 59 1.79 10.83 -27.56
CA ARG A 59 1.35 12.20 -27.32
C ARG A 59 0.09 12.21 -26.44
N ASN A 60 -0.93 11.44 -26.82
CA ASN A 60 -2.18 11.34 -26.05
C ASN A 60 -1.97 10.82 -24.62
N ARG A 61 -0.91 10.05 -24.33
CA ARG A 61 -0.57 9.63 -22.96
C ARG A 61 0.13 10.76 -22.21
N LEU A 62 1.17 11.33 -22.79
CA LEU A 62 2.00 12.36 -22.15
C LEU A 62 1.21 13.65 -21.91
N GLU A 63 0.33 14.06 -22.83
CA GLU A 63 -0.51 15.26 -22.66
C GLU A 63 -1.55 15.13 -21.53
N THR A 64 -1.76 13.93 -20.96
CA THR A 64 -2.55 13.79 -19.72
C THR A 64 -1.80 14.21 -18.47
N MET A 65 -0.53 14.60 -18.62
CA MET A 65 0.44 14.91 -17.58
C MET A 65 1.09 16.28 -17.87
N THR A 66 1.85 16.82 -16.92
CA THR A 66 2.47 18.16 -17.02
C THR A 66 3.93 18.08 -17.52
N PRO A 67 4.54 19.22 -17.92
CA PRO A 67 5.93 19.27 -18.35
C PRO A 67 6.94 18.63 -17.38
N ASP A 68 6.71 18.73 -16.07
CA ASP A 68 7.57 18.08 -15.06
C ASP A 68 7.70 16.56 -15.31
N LEU A 69 6.64 15.86 -15.73
CA LEU A 69 6.73 14.43 -16.08
C LEU A 69 7.46 14.24 -17.42
N TRP A 70 7.27 15.13 -18.38
CA TRP A 70 7.91 15.02 -19.69
C TRP A 70 9.43 15.11 -19.56
N GLU A 71 9.92 15.94 -18.64
CA GLU A 71 11.33 16.01 -18.26
C GLU A 71 11.81 14.68 -17.65
N LEU A 72 11.05 14.07 -16.73
CA LEU A 72 11.37 12.73 -16.20
C LEU A 72 11.43 11.66 -17.29
N VAL A 73 10.55 11.73 -18.29
CA VAL A 73 10.59 10.84 -19.44
C VAL A 73 11.86 11.09 -20.26
N ARG A 74 12.14 12.35 -20.65
CA ARG A 74 13.24 12.72 -21.55
C ARG A 74 14.62 12.49 -20.93
N ASP A 75 14.82 12.91 -19.69
CA ASP A 75 16.15 13.03 -19.07
C ASP A 75 16.39 12.02 -17.94
N GLY A 76 15.31 11.44 -17.39
CA GLY A 76 15.41 10.48 -16.30
C GLY A 76 16.18 9.23 -16.68
N SER A 77 16.66 8.49 -15.67
CA SER A 77 17.27 7.17 -15.86
C SER A 77 16.32 6.21 -16.60
N PRO A 78 16.81 5.10 -17.18
CA PRO A 78 15.94 4.14 -17.88
C PRO A 78 14.73 3.69 -17.05
N ILE A 79 14.92 3.49 -15.74
CA ILE A 79 13.85 3.07 -14.82
C ILE A 79 12.87 4.21 -14.53
N VAL A 80 13.35 5.44 -14.29
CA VAL A 80 12.51 6.63 -14.07
C VAL A 80 11.64 6.90 -15.30
N ALA A 81 12.22 6.92 -16.49
CA ALA A 81 11.47 7.15 -17.72
C ALA A 81 10.44 6.05 -17.99
N THR A 82 10.78 4.79 -17.69
CA THR A 82 9.85 3.66 -17.81
C THR A 82 8.66 3.82 -16.86
N HIS A 83 8.90 4.15 -15.59
CA HIS A 83 7.84 4.40 -14.62
C HIS A 83 7.00 5.64 -14.95
N ALA A 84 7.61 6.71 -15.47
CA ALA A 84 6.89 7.89 -15.94
C ALA A 84 5.99 7.58 -17.14
N CYS A 85 6.48 6.79 -18.11
CA CYS A 85 5.68 6.30 -19.23
C CYS A 85 4.53 5.39 -18.76
N LEU A 86 4.77 4.52 -17.77
CA LEU A 86 3.73 3.70 -17.15
C LEU A 86 2.64 4.58 -16.53
N ALA A 87 3.02 5.59 -15.75
CA ALA A 87 2.07 6.50 -15.11
C ALA A 87 1.19 7.21 -16.15
N ALA A 88 1.79 7.75 -17.22
CA ALA A 88 1.06 8.36 -18.34
C ALA A 88 0.12 7.37 -19.05
N ALA A 89 0.57 6.13 -19.27
CA ALA A 89 -0.26 5.09 -19.89
C ALA A 89 -1.46 4.68 -19.00
N VAL A 90 -1.26 4.57 -17.69
CA VAL A 90 -2.31 4.25 -16.72
C VAL A 90 -3.33 5.38 -16.60
N ASN A 91 -2.87 6.64 -16.57
CA ASN A 91 -3.76 7.79 -16.51
C ASN A 91 -4.63 7.92 -17.77
N GLN A 92 -4.08 7.61 -18.94
CA GLN A 92 -4.81 7.64 -20.20
C GLN A 92 -5.75 6.44 -20.38
N SER A 93 -5.37 5.26 -19.90
CA SER A 93 -6.07 4.01 -20.18
C SER A 93 -6.70 3.40 -18.93
N ARG A 94 -8.02 3.61 -18.79
CA ARG A 94 -8.82 2.95 -17.76
C ARG A 94 -8.72 1.42 -17.79
N LEU A 95 -8.63 0.83 -18.98
CA LEU A 95 -8.48 -0.63 -19.12
C LEU A 95 -7.18 -1.13 -18.48
N LEU A 96 -6.07 -0.40 -18.65
CA LEU A 96 -4.80 -0.74 -18.01
C LEU A 96 -4.85 -0.48 -16.50
N ALA A 97 -5.44 0.65 -16.07
CA ALA A 97 -5.62 0.97 -14.66
C ALA A 97 -6.41 -0.12 -13.92
N ASP A 98 -7.56 -0.52 -14.47
CA ASP A 98 -8.44 -1.53 -13.88
C ASP A 98 -7.78 -2.93 -13.93
N PHE A 99 -7.01 -3.26 -14.97
CA PHE A 99 -6.27 -4.53 -14.99
C PHE A 99 -5.19 -4.59 -13.90
N LEU A 100 -4.42 -3.51 -13.71
CA LEU A 100 -3.46 -3.41 -12.61
C LEU A 100 -4.17 -3.52 -11.25
N GLN A 101 -5.27 -2.80 -11.07
CA GLN A 101 -5.95 -2.70 -9.79
C GLN A 101 -6.74 -3.95 -9.41
N LEU A 102 -7.45 -4.56 -10.35
CA LEU A 102 -8.38 -5.67 -10.08
C LEU A 102 -7.76 -7.04 -10.28
N VAL A 103 -6.74 -7.15 -11.14
CA VAL A 103 -6.12 -8.44 -11.47
C VAL A 103 -4.72 -8.53 -10.89
N VAL A 104 -3.81 -7.63 -11.26
CA VAL A 104 -2.40 -7.74 -10.85
C VAL A 104 -2.26 -7.59 -9.33
N LYS A 105 -2.90 -6.59 -8.73
CA LYS A 105 -2.91 -6.42 -7.27
C LYS A 105 -3.51 -7.58 -6.52
N GLU A 106 -4.61 -8.15 -7.02
CA GLU A 106 -5.24 -9.29 -6.37
C GLU A 106 -4.30 -10.50 -6.38
N GLN A 107 -3.61 -10.74 -7.50
CA GLN A 107 -2.62 -11.82 -7.57
C GLN A 107 -1.44 -11.61 -6.64
N VAL A 108 -0.97 -10.36 -6.47
CA VAL A 108 0.05 -10.04 -5.47
C VAL A 108 -0.48 -10.20 -4.04
N ARG A 109 -1.74 -9.81 -3.77
CA ARG A 109 -2.39 -9.95 -2.46
C ARG A 109 -2.52 -11.40 -2.02
N VAL A 110 -2.87 -12.31 -2.94
CA VAL A 110 -2.95 -13.75 -2.66
C VAL A 110 -1.60 -14.46 -2.74
N PHE A 111 -0.50 -13.71 -2.84
CA PHE A 111 0.87 -14.22 -2.97
C PHE A 111 1.04 -15.22 -4.12
N SER A 112 0.31 -15.01 -5.22
CA SER A 112 0.50 -15.80 -6.43
C SER A 112 1.90 -15.60 -6.99
N SER A 113 2.53 -16.68 -7.43
CA SER A 113 3.86 -16.63 -8.04
C SER A 113 3.84 -16.22 -9.51
N THR A 114 2.67 -16.23 -10.16
CA THR A 114 2.53 -15.98 -11.59
C THR A 114 1.25 -15.22 -11.94
N LEU A 115 1.25 -14.54 -13.10
CA LEU A 115 0.09 -13.85 -13.67
C LEU A 115 -0.40 -14.57 -14.93
N PRO A 116 -1.11 -15.70 -14.81
CA PRO A 116 -1.50 -16.51 -15.97
C PRO A 116 -2.40 -15.72 -16.93
N GLN A 117 -2.26 -16.01 -18.24
CA GLN A 117 -3.02 -15.31 -19.29
C GLN A 117 -4.52 -15.61 -19.24
N SER A 118 -4.97 -16.64 -18.52
CA SER A 118 -6.39 -16.93 -18.33
C SER A 118 -7.13 -15.78 -17.64
N LEU A 119 -6.49 -15.12 -16.67
CA LEU A 119 -7.06 -14.01 -15.91
C LEU A 119 -7.44 -12.82 -16.79
N TRP A 120 -6.79 -12.66 -17.94
CA TRP A 120 -7.17 -11.64 -18.92
C TRP A 120 -8.59 -11.87 -19.47
N TYR A 121 -8.95 -13.13 -19.76
CA TYR A 121 -10.26 -13.43 -20.33
C TYR A 121 -11.37 -13.24 -19.29
N ASP A 122 -11.13 -13.63 -18.04
CA ASP A 122 -12.06 -13.39 -16.94
C ASP A 122 -12.26 -11.89 -16.70
N PHE A 123 -11.18 -11.11 -16.73
CA PHE A 123 -11.24 -9.66 -16.65
C PHE A 123 -12.04 -9.03 -17.78
N ILE A 124 -11.82 -9.46 -19.03
CA ILE A 124 -12.56 -8.93 -20.18
C ILE A 124 -14.04 -9.30 -20.10
N ALA A 125 -14.40 -10.51 -19.69
CA ALA A 125 -15.79 -10.90 -19.50
C ALA A 125 -16.50 -9.98 -18.50
N ASN A 126 -15.84 -9.66 -17.37
CA ASN A 126 -16.35 -8.71 -16.38
C ASN A 126 -16.46 -7.28 -16.93
N CYS A 127 -15.50 -6.84 -17.73
CA CYS A 127 -15.55 -5.54 -18.40
C CYS A 127 -16.70 -5.45 -19.40
N GLN A 128 -16.94 -6.49 -20.19
CA GLN A 128 -18.04 -6.56 -21.16
C GLN A 128 -19.41 -6.53 -20.49
N ALA A 129 -19.56 -7.21 -19.35
CA ALA A 129 -20.77 -7.13 -18.53
C ALA A 129 -21.06 -5.70 -18.03
N SER A 130 -20.00 -4.93 -17.76
CA SER A 130 -20.10 -3.56 -17.23
C SER A 130 -20.18 -2.46 -18.31
N ASP A 131 -19.66 -2.73 -19.52
CA ASP A 131 -19.67 -1.82 -20.67
C ASP A 131 -20.15 -2.56 -21.93
N PRO A 132 -21.47 -2.60 -22.20
CA PRO A 132 -22.02 -3.34 -23.33
C PRO A 132 -21.43 -2.96 -24.69
N ALA A 133 -20.93 -1.73 -24.86
CA ALA A 133 -20.28 -1.28 -26.09
C ALA A 133 -18.95 -2.01 -26.39
N MET A 134 -18.32 -2.63 -25.39
CA MET A 134 -17.11 -3.45 -25.53
C MET A 134 -17.35 -4.76 -26.30
N HIS A 135 -18.58 -5.27 -26.35
CA HIS A 135 -18.92 -6.50 -27.10
C HIS A 135 -18.61 -6.40 -28.60
N SER A 136 -18.47 -5.19 -29.13
CA SER A 136 -18.11 -4.93 -30.53
C SER A 136 -16.65 -5.24 -30.88
N TRP A 137 -15.78 -5.53 -29.91
CA TRP A 137 -14.36 -5.78 -30.17
C TRP A 137 -14.09 -7.21 -30.64
N SER A 138 -13.33 -7.36 -31.72
CA SER A 138 -12.93 -8.67 -32.25
C SER A 138 -11.95 -9.40 -31.35
N ALA A 139 -11.89 -10.73 -31.47
CA ALA A 139 -10.89 -11.55 -30.78
C ALA A 139 -9.45 -11.11 -31.08
N ALA A 140 -9.18 -10.63 -32.30
CA ALA A 140 -7.87 -10.09 -32.68
C ALA A 140 -7.52 -8.82 -31.88
N THR A 141 -8.49 -7.92 -31.67
CA THR A 141 -8.33 -6.72 -30.85
C THR A 141 -8.05 -7.07 -29.40
N LEU A 142 -8.83 -8.00 -28.82
CA LEU A 142 -8.64 -8.45 -27.44
C LEU A 142 -7.27 -9.11 -27.24
N ASN A 143 -6.84 -9.95 -28.18
CA ASN A 143 -5.50 -10.55 -28.15
C ASN A 143 -4.40 -9.49 -28.24
N LYS A 144 -4.57 -8.48 -29.11
CA LYS A 144 -3.59 -7.41 -29.23
C LYS A 144 -3.50 -6.57 -27.96
N LEU A 145 -4.62 -6.28 -27.30
CA LEU A 145 -4.67 -5.61 -26.01
C LEU A 145 -3.95 -6.42 -24.94
N ARG A 146 -4.25 -7.72 -24.83
CA ARG A 146 -3.56 -8.64 -23.93
C ARG A 146 -2.06 -8.60 -24.11
N THR A 147 -1.57 -8.84 -25.33
CA THR A 147 -0.14 -8.80 -25.66
C THR A 147 0.48 -7.46 -25.26
N THR A 148 -0.21 -6.35 -25.53
CA THR A 148 0.32 -5.03 -25.21
C THR A 148 0.41 -4.81 -23.70
N ILE A 149 -0.63 -5.14 -22.94
CA ILE A 149 -0.66 -4.96 -21.48
C ILE A 149 0.41 -5.82 -20.83
N TYR A 150 0.56 -7.08 -21.25
CA TYR A 150 1.62 -7.95 -20.70
C TYR A 150 3.03 -7.44 -21.03
N HIS A 151 3.26 -6.86 -22.21
CA HIS A 151 4.53 -6.18 -22.49
C HIS A 151 4.72 -4.90 -21.67
N ILE A 152 3.66 -4.15 -21.36
CA ILE A 152 3.74 -3.01 -20.44
C ILE A 152 4.18 -3.53 -19.07
N LEU A 153 3.55 -4.60 -18.56
CA LEU A 153 3.89 -5.19 -17.26
C LEU A 153 5.34 -5.66 -17.19
N GLU A 154 5.82 -6.34 -18.23
CA GLU A 154 7.22 -6.76 -18.39
C GLU A 154 8.17 -5.56 -18.39
N GLN A 155 7.88 -4.54 -19.21
CA GLN A 155 8.70 -3.32 -19.30
C GLN A 155 8.82 -2.60 -17.96
N SER A 156 7.72 -2.50 -17.21
CA SER A 156 7.71 -1.90 -15.87
C SER A 156 8.12 -2.85 -14.73
N GLY A 157 8.50 -4.08 -15.05
CA GLY A 157 9.03 -5.03 -14.09
C GLY A 157 8.00 -5.73 -13.18
N TYR A 158 6.70 -5.72 -13.48
CA TYR A 158 5.70 -6.50 -12.71
C TYR A 158 5.78 -7.99 -12.99
N ILE A 159 6.30 -8.36 -14.16
CA ILE A 159 6.58 -9.74 -14.51
C ILE A 159 8.01 -9.85 -15.06
N ASP A 160 8.64 -10.99 -14.81
CA ASP A 160 10.01 -11.26 -15.28
C ASP A 160 10.10 -11.43 -16.82
N GLY A 161 9.01 -11.84 -17.45
CA GLY A 161 8.90 -11.93 -18.90
C GLY A 161 7.54 -12.41 -19.36
N THR A 162 7.23 -12.17 -20.64
CA THR A 162 5.93 -12.54 -21.24
C THR A 162 5.70 -14.03 -21.46
N ARG A 163 6.74 -14.87 -21.28
CA ARG A 163 6.63 -16.34 -21.32
C ARG A 163 6.42 -16.97 -19.95
N THR A 164 7.20 -16.55 -18.95
CA THR A 164 7.23 -17.11 -17.60
C THR A 164 6.17 -16.51 -16.70
N LEU A 165 5.82 -15.24 -16.93
CA LEU A 165 4.77 -14.50 -16.24
C LEU A 165 4.95 -14.50 -14.72
N ARG A 166 6.18 -14.65 -14.20
CA ARG A 166 6.41 -14.68 -12.75
C ARG A 166 6.27 -13.27 -12.21
N LEU A 167 5.41 -13.12 -11.22
CA LEU A 167 5.18 -11.83 -10.59
C LEU A 167 6.44 -11.38 -9.86
N GLN A 168 6.71 -10.08 -9.97
CA GLN A 168 7.85 -9.41 -9.37
C GLN A 168 7.37 -8.26 -8.50
N THR A 169 8.16 -7.94 -7.48
CA THR A 169 7.94 -6.76 -6.66
C THR A 169 8.45 -5.53 -7.39
N VAL A 170 7.55 -4.62 -7.76
CA VAL A 170 7.91 -3.35 -8.40
C VAL A 170 7.97 -2.24 -7.36
N HIS A 171 9.11 -1.55 -7.34
CA HIS A 171 9.29 -0.29 -6.61
C HIS A 171 9.24 0.86 -7.61
N ILE A 172 8.21 1.69 -7.52
CA ILE A 172 8.09 2.89 -8.36
C ILE A 172 9.16 3.90 -7.94
N ALA A 173 9.85 4.46 -8.92
CA ALA A 173 10.92 5.43 -8.69
C ALA A 173 10.39 6.67 -7.96
N ASP A 174 11.16 7.17 -6.99
CA ASP A 174 10.73 8.22 -6.07
C ASP A 174 10.40 9.51 -6.82
N GLU A 175 11.16 9.87 -7.86
CA GLU A 175 10.91 11.06 -8.69
C GLU A 175 9.53 11.02 -9.35
N VAL A 176 9.09 9.84 -9.78
CA VAL A 176 7.78 9.64 -10.39
C VAL A 176 6.68 9.64 -9.32
N ALA A 177 6.93 9.03 -8.16
CA ALA A 177 5.99 9.05 -7.04
C ALA A 177 5.76 10.48 -6.53
N ASP A 178 6.84 11.25 -6.36
CA ASP A 178 6.82 12.64 -5.94
C ASP A 178 6.08 13.52 -6.94
N TYR A 179 6.35 13.34 -8.24
CA TYR A 179 5.59 14.01 -9.29
C TYR A 179 4.08 13.75 -9.17
N LEU A 180 3.68 12.48 -9.05
CA LEU A 180 2.26 12.09 -8.99
C LEU A 180 1.57 12.63 -7.74
N ASN A 181 2.27 12.65 -6.60
CA ASN A 181 1.79 13.24 -5.36
C ASN A 181 1.61 14.77 -5.50
N LYS A 182 2.65 15.47 -5.97
CA LYS A 182 2.67 16.94 -6.12
C LYS A 182 1.56 17.44 -7.04
N HIS A 183 1.25 16.67 -8.09
CA HIS A 183 0.25 17.04 -9.10
C HIS A 183 -1.14 16.42 -8.88
N GLY A 184 -1.37 15.74 -7.75
CA GLY A 184 -2.69 15.22 -7.39
C GLY A 184 -3.13 13.97 -8.16
N HIS A 185 -2.23 13.28 -8.85
CA HIS A 185 -2.51 12.04 -9.60
C HIS A 185 -2.51 10.79 -8.68
N LEU A 186 -3.13 10.90 -7.51
CA LEU A 186 -3.13 9.84 -6.49
C LEU A 186 -3.79 8.54 -6.98
N GLY A 187 -4.78 8.63 -7.87
CA GLY A 187 -5.41 7.46 -8.49
C GLY A 187 -4.42 6.63 -9.31
N VAL A 188 -3.58 7.30 -10.10
CA VAL A 188 -2.53 6.66 -10.90
C VAL A 188 -1.48 6.03 -10.00
N LEU A 189 -1.00 6.77 -9.00
CA LEU A 189 -0.02 6.28 -8.04
C LEU A 189 -0.51 5.03 -7.32
N ARG A 190 -1.78 5.03 -6.87
CA ARG A 190 -2.41 3.84 -6.30
C ARG A 190 -2.44 2.68 -7.29
N CYS A 191 -2.75 2.89 -8.56
CA CYS A 191 -2.79 1.79 -9.53
C CYS A 191 -1.41 1.15 -9.75
N ILE A 192 -0.35 1.97 -9.89
CA ILE A 192 1.00 1.48 -10.20
C ILE A 192 1.76 0.97 -8.97
N ARG A 193 1.38 1.35 -7.75
CA ARG A 193 1.92 0.70 -6.54
C ARG A 193 1.15 -0.60 -6.29
N VAL A 194 1.69 -1.72 -6.78
CA VAL A 194 1.07 -3.06 -6.70
C VAL A 194 1.41 -3.79 -5.42
N THR A 195 2.60 -3.58 -4.86
CA THR A 195 2.81 -3.88 -3.45
C THR A 195 1.80 -3.06 -2.65
N SER A 196 1.29 -3.64 -1.57
CA SER A 196 0.54 -2.94 -0.53
C SER A 196 1.44 -1.90 0.16
N LEU A 197 2.00 -0.96 -0.61
CA LEU A 197 2.85 0.13 -0.15
C LEU A 197 2.05 1.24 0.52
N ASP A 198 0.72 1.14 0.56
CA ASP A 198 -0.04 1.92 1.54
C ASP A 198 0.35 1.46 2.96
N PHE A 199 0.64 0.16 3.16
CA PHE A 199 0.97 -0.44 4.46
C PHE A 199 2.41 -0.21 4.93
N LEU A 200 3.41 -0.28 4.05
CA LEU A 200 4.83 -0.06 4.42
C LEU A 200 5.37 1.34 4.07
N GLY A 201 4.71 2.05 3.16
CA GLY A 201 5.22 3.31 2.59
C GLY A 201 4.73 4.58 3.29
N GLY A 202 3.86 4.49 4.31
CA GLY A 202 3.38 5.65 5.08
C GLY A 202 2.72 6.76 4.24
N GLN A 203 2.30 6.45 3.01
CA GLN A 203 1.77 7.44 2.06
C GLN A 203 0.37 7.04 1.58
N GLY A 204 -0.58 7.14 2.49
CA GLY A 204 -2.00 7.24 2.19
C GLY A 204 -2.53 8.54 2.78
N ILE A 205 -2.97 9.45 1.90
CA ILE A 205 -3.85 10.60 2.22
C ILE A 205 -3.34 11.52 3.35
N GLY A 206 -2.31 12.32 3.06
CA GLY A 206 -1.98 13.49 3.90
C GLY A 206 -1.15 13.19 5.14
N ASN A 207 0.09 12.73 4.98
CA ASN A 207 1.06 12.63 6.09
C ASN A 207 0.52 11.79 7.28
N GLU A 208 -0.32 10.78 7.00
CA GLU A 208 -0.99 9.99 8.02
C GLU A 208 -0.10 8.86 8.55
N ILE A 209 -0.27 8.56 9.84
CA ILE A 209 0.57 7.64 10.59
C ILE A 209 0.17 6.19 10.24
N PRO A 210 1.11 5.32 9.82
CA PRO A 210 0.83 3.99 9.27
C PRO A 210 0.49 2.95 10.36
N PHE A 211 -0.56 3.21 11.14
CA PHE A 211 -1.05 2.28 12.16
C PHE A 211 -2.25 1.51 11.61
N TYR A 212 -2.17 0.18 11.66
CA TYR A 212 -3.18 -0.73 11.17
C TYR A 212 -3.72 -1.58 12.31
N VAL A 213 -5.02 -1.83 12.31
CA VAL A 213 -5.69 -2.74 13.23
C VAL A 213 -6.14 -3.96 12.45
N PHE A 214 -5.58 -5.11 12.80
CA PHE A 214 -6.09 -6.42 12.43
C PHE A 214 -7.04 -6.87 13.54
N ASP A 215 -8.33 -6.56 13.38
CA ASP A 215 -9.36 -6.97 14.30
C ASP A 215 -9.86 -8.38 13.97
N TYR A 216 -10.12 -9.19 14.99
CA TYR A 216 -10.59 -10.56 14.85
C TYR A 216 -11.50 -10.96 16.02
N PRO A 217 -12.41 -11.93 15.84
CA PRO A 217 -13.21 -12.48 16.94
C PRO A 217 -12.33 -12.95 18.10
N ALA A 218 -12.64 -12.56 19.33
CA ALA A 218 -11.77 -12.87 20.48
C ALA A 218 -11.61 -14.38 20.75
N GLU A 219 -12.56 -15.20 20.31
CA GLU A 219 -12.49 -16.66 20.32
C GLU A 219 -11.33 -17.21 19.46
N ASP A 220 -10.90 -16.46 18.44
CA ASP A 220 -9.78 -16.83 17.57
C ASP A 220 -8.40 -16.49 18.15
N GLU A 221 -8.31 -15.94 19.36
CA GLU A 221 -7.06 -15.47 19.97
C GLU A 221 -5.96 -16.54 19.98
N LEU A 222 -6.29 -17.80 20.28
CA LEU A 222 -5.31 -18.90 20.28
C LEU A 222 -4.78 -19.17 18.86
N ARG A 223 -5.69 -19.23 17.88
CA ARG A 223 -5.34 -19.41 16.46
C ARG A 223 -4.45 -18.28 15.94
N VAL A 224 -4.76 -17.04 16.31
CA VAL A 224 -3.97 -15.87 15.93
C VAL A 224 -2.57 -15.90 16.57
N ARG A 225 -2.44 -16.35 17.82
CA ARG A 225 -1.12 -16.53 18.47
C ARG A 225 -0.25 -17.56 17.76
N GLU A 226 -0.83 -18.71 17.42
CA GLU A 226 -0.12 -19.75 16.65
C GLU A 226 0.32 -19.22 15.28
N HIS A 227 -0.57 -18.48 14.60
CA HIS A 227 -0.26 -17.88 13.31
C HIS A 227 0.82 -16.80 13.41
N LEU A 228 0.81 -15.98 14.46
CA LEU A 228 1.86 -14.99 14.73
C LEU A 228 3.23 -15.63 14.92
N ALA A 229 3.30 -16.73 15.67
CA ALA A 229 4.54 -17.49 15.81
C ALA A 229 5.03 -18.01 14.45
N PHE A 230 4.14 -18.50 13.60
CA PHE A 230 4.50 -18.89 12.24
C PHE A 230 4.99 -17.69 11.39
N LEU A 231 4.29 -16.56 11.46
CA LEU A 231 4.62 -15.34 10.70
C LEU A 231 6.01 -14.80 11.06
N THR A 232 6.37 -14.74 12.34
CA THR A 232 7.67 -14.22 12.78
C THR A 232 8.84 -15.06 12.27
N HIS A 233 8.64 -16.36 12.05
CA HIS A 233 9.65 -17.25 11.45
C HIS A 233 9.71 -17.17 9.92
N LYS A 234 8.58 -16.87 9.27
CA LYS A 234 8.45 -16.89 7.80
C LYS A 234 8.82 -15.54 7.17
N LEU A 235 8.43 -14.43 7.79
CA LEU A 235 8.63 -13.08 7.26
C LEU A 235 10.11 -12.76 6.95
N PRO A 236 11.08 -13.06 7.83
CA PRO A 236 12.50 -12.83 7.50
C PRO A 236 13.00 -13.65 6.31
N LYS A 237 12.42 -14.83 6.06
CA LYS A 237 12.79 -15.71 4.94
C LYS A 237 12.19 -15.24 3.61
N GLN A 238 10.99 -14.68 3.65
CA GLN A 238 10.26 -14.23 2.47
C GLN A 238 10.57 -12.80 2.06
N ALA A 239 10.94 -11.95 3.02
CA ALA A 239 11.33 -10.56 2.79
C ALA A 239 12.60 -10.23 3.60
N PRO A 240 13.79 -10.68 3.17
CA PRO A 240 15.04 -10.49 3.92
C PRO A 240 15.39 -9.01 4.18
N GLY A 241 14.94 -8.11 3.30
CA GLY A 241 15.12 -6.66 3.45
C GLY A 241 14.14 -5.98 4.42
N LEU A 242 13.09 -6.67 4.89
CA LEU A 242 12.09 -6.12 5.80
C LEU A 242 12.37 -6.55 7.24
N LYS A 243 13.03 -5.67 8.01
CA LYS A 243 13.25 -5.92 9.43
C LYS A 243 11.94 -5.82 10.21
N THR A 244 11.38 -6.98 10.59
CA THR A 244 10.12 -7.07 11.34
C THR A 244 10.41 -7.27 12.83
N ILE A 245 9.77 -6.48 13.69
CA ILE A 245 9.82 -6.65 15.15
C ILE A 245 8.42 -7.00 15.63
N HIS A 246 8.31 -8.08 16.40
CA HIS A 246 7.07 -8.46 17.07
C HIS A 246 7.19 -8.17 18.57
N VAL A 247 6.22 -7.44 19.11
CA VAL A 247 6.12 -7.15 20.54
C VAL A 247 4.79 -7.67 21.06
N ASN A 248 4.84 -8.53 22.06
CA ASN A 248 3.68 -8.86 22.87
C ASN A 248 3.52 -7.78 23.95
N LEU A 249 2.41 -7.04 23.92
CA LEU A 249 2.16 -5.92 24.82
C LEU A 249 2.12 -6.35 26.28
N PHE A 250 1.56 -7.51 26.61
CA PHE A 250 1.50 -7.97 28.00
C PHE A 250 2.90 -8.31 28.53
N ASP A 251 3.68 -9.07 27.76
CA ASP A 251 5.05 -9.43 28.14
C ASP A 251 5.90 -8.17 28.33
N PHE A 252 5.76 -7.19 27.42
CA PHE A 252 6.43 -5.90 27.52
C PHE A 252 6.06 -5.13 28.80
N LEU A 253 4.79 -5.15 29.23
CA LEU A 253 4.38 -4.53 30.49
C LEU A 253 5.04 -5.22 31.68
N ILE A 254 5.10 -6.56 31.68
CA ILE A 254 5.76 -7.33 32.74
C ILE A 254 7.25 -7.00 32.82
N GLU A 255 7.93 -6.91 31.67
CA GLU A 255 9.34 -6.52 31.61
C GLU A 255 9.58 -5.13 32.19
N MET A 256 8.78 -4.13 31.81
CA MET A 256 8.89 -2.77 32.36
C MET A 256 8.72 -2.70 33.89
N VAL A 257 7.90 -3.58 34.44
CA VAL A 257 7.66 -3.66 35.89
C VAL A 257 8.85 -4.31 36.60
N LYS A 258 9.39 -5.38 36.01
CA LYS A 258 10.59 -6.06 36.51
C LYS A 258 11.82 -5.15 36.47
N GLU A 259 12.02 -4.38 35.39
CA GLU A 259 13.12 -3.40 35.27
C GLU A 259 13.13 -2.35 36.39
N ARG A 260 11.95 -2.04 36.95
CA ARG A 260 11.82 -1.06 38.05
C ARG A 260 11.88 -1.68 39.44
N GLY A 261 12.10 -2.99 39.55
CA GLY A 261 12.23 -3.70 40.82
C GLY A 261 10.94 -3.77 41.65
N LYS A 262 9.77 -3.52 41.05
CA LYS A 262 8.48 -3.48 41.78
C LYS A 262 7.60 -4.71 41.60
N PHE A 263 8.07 -5.71 40.86
CA PHE A 263 7.29 -6.89 40.52
C PHE A 263 6.86 -7.68 41.78
N GLU A 264 7.81 -8.03 42.65
CA GLU A 264 7.52 -8.74 43.90
C GLU A 264 6.58 -7.95 44.82
N GLN A 265 6.78 -6.62 44.92
CA GLN A 265 5.94 -5.74 45.72
C GLN A 265 4.46 -5.81 45.28
N TRP A 266 4.21 -5.97 43.99
CA TRP A 266 2.85 -6.05 43.47
C TRP A 266 2.21 -7.42 43.63
N LEU A 267 3.01 -8.50 43.56
CA LEU A 267 2.53 -9.83 43.95
C LEU A 267 2.08 -9.84 45.41
N THR A 268 2.82 -9.15 46.29
CA THR A 268 2.41 -8.95 47.68
C THR A 268 1.12 -8.13 47.80
N ILE A 269 1.01 -7.00 47.09
CA ILE A 269 -0.23 -6.19 47.10
C ILE A 269 -1.43 -6.98 46.57
N GLU A 270 -1.26 -7.80 45.54
CA GLU A 270 -2.34 -8.64 45.01
C GLU A 270 -2.76 -9.72 46.01
N ARG A 271 -1.79 -10.40 46.65
CA ARG A 271 -2.07 -11.41 47.67
C ARG A 271 -2.76 -10.83 48.91
N GLU A 272 -2.33 -9.67 49.37
CA GLU A 272 -2.80 -9.08 50.63
C GLU A 272 -4.04 -8.19 50.45
N GLN A 273 -4.14 -7.47 49.33
CA GLN A 273 -5.12 -6.40 49.14
C GLN A 273 -6.02 -6.61 47.91
N GLY A 274 -5.83 -7.73 47.19
CA GLY A 274 -6.65 -8.15 46.06
C GLY A 274 -6.29 -7.47 44.73
N SER A 275 -6.71 -8.11 43.64
CA SER A 275 -6.37 -7.71 42.27
C SER A 275 -6.83 -6.29 41.90
N LYS A 276 -7.91 -5.77 42.48
CA LYS A 276 -8.36 -4.38 42.22
C LYS A 276 -7.32 -3.34 42.63
N LYS A 277 -6.75 -3.48 43.83
CA LYS A 277 -5.75 -2.55 44.35
C LYS A 277 -4.41 -2.73 43.63
N ALA A 278 -4.02 -3.97 43.34
CA ALA A 278 -2.86 -4.27 42.52
C ALA A 278 -2.97 -3.61 41.13
N LEU A 279 -4.09 -3.78 40.44
CA LEU A 279 -4.37 -3.15 39.15
C LEU A 279 -4.24 -1.62 39.23
N LYS A 280 -4.79 -0.99 40.26
CA LYS A 280 -4.69 0.47 40.44
C LYS A 280 -3.24 0.93 40.61
N ALA A 281 -2.45 0.19 41.40
CA ALA A 281 -1.02 0.46 41.57
C ALA A 281 -0.25 0.29 40.25
N VAL A 282 -0.59 -0.75 39.48
CA VAL A 282 0.02 -1.06 38.18
C VAL A 282 -0.28 0.03 37.15
N ALA A 283 -1.55 0.35 36.96
CA ALA A 283 -2.00 1.34 35.99
C ALA A 283 -1.43 2.74 36.29
N ALA A 284 -1.27 3.10 37.56
CA ALA A 284 -0.66 4.38 37.96
C ALA A 284 0.81 4.49 37.53
N MET A 285 1.53 3.36 37.49
CA MET A 285 2.94 3.29 37.11
C MET A 285 3.16 3.19 35.60
N LEU A 286 2.24 2.52 34.90
CA LEU A 286 2.26 2.25 33.46
C LEU A 286 1.37 3.22 32.69
N ARG A 287 1.45 4.53 33.01
CA ARG A 287 0.76 5.57 32.25
C ARG A 287 1.10 5.47 30.76
N ALA A 288 0.09 5.63 29.91
CA ALA A 288 0.18 5.42 28.46
C ALA A 288 1.35 6.18 27.80
N GLU A 289 1.66 7.40 28.24
CA GLU A 289 2.78 8.20 27.72
C GLU A 289 4.15 7.59 28.06
N LYS A 290 4.38 7.18 29.31
CA LYS A 290 5.64 6.53 29.71
C LYS A 290 5.81 5.17 29.03
N LEU A 291 4.70 4.45 28.88
CA LEU A 291 4.65 3.18 28.17
C LEU A 291 5.02 3.36 26.69
N ALA A 292 4.38 4.30 26.00
CA ALA A 292 4.63 4.59 24.59
C ALA A 292 6.08 5.06 24.35
N SER A 293 6.60 5.93 25.21
CA SER A 293 7.99 6.40 25.12
C SER A 293 8.99 5.25 25.26
N ARG A 294 8.82 4.38 26.28
CA ARG A 294 9.69 3.20 26.46
C ARG A 294 9.54 2.20 25.33
N PHE A 295 8.32 1.93 24.89
CA PHE A 295 8.03 1.04 23.76
C PHE A 295 8.76 1.51 22.50
N ALA A 296 8.58 2.79 22.14
CA ALA A 296 9.24 3.35 20.96
C ALA A 296 10.76 3.35 21.11
N GLN A 297 11.30 3.63 22.29
CA GLN A 297 12.75 3.57 22.52
C GLN A 297 13.32 2.16 22.21
N VAL A 298 12.67 1.10 22.72
CA VAL A 298 13.12 -0.30 22.56
C VAL A 298 12.97 -0.79 21.12
N VAL A 299 11.88 -0.38 20.46
CA VAL A 299 11.54 -0.84 19.11
C VAL A 299 12.34 -0.05 18.07
N MET A 300 12.37 1.28 18.15
CA MET A 300 12.97 2.15 17.14
C MET A 300 14.50 2.11 17.16
N SER A 301 15.15 1.79 18.29
CA SER A 301 16.61 1.60 18.34
C SER A 301 17.09 0.47 17.42
N GLN A 302 16.19 -0.43 17.05
CA GLN A 302 16.46 -1.54 16.14
C GLN A 302 16.18 -1.18 14.67
N GLN A 303 15.70 0.03 14.36
CA GLN A 303 15.36 0.47 13.00
C GLN A 303 14.46 -0.52 12.23
N PRO A 304 13.26 -0.85 12.75
CA PRO A 304 12.34 -1.76 12.09
C PRO A 304 11.74 -1.16 10.82
N GLY A 305 11.57 -2.02 9.81
CA GLY A 305 10.71 -1.75 8.66
C GLY A 305 9.23 -2.11 8.91
N LEU A 306 8.92 -2.91 9.94
CA LEU A 306 7.56 -3.25 10.35
C LEU A 306 7.49 -3.62 11.84
N VAL A 307 6.47 -3.14 12.55
CA VAL A 307 6.19 -3.50 13.95
C VAL A 307 4.87 -4.25 14.05
N LEU A 308 4.88 -5.44 14.64
CA LEU A 308 3.69 -6.21 14.98
C LEU A 308 3.45 -6.12 16.49
N VAL A 309 2.23 -5.81 16.91
CA VAL A 309 1.84 -5.72 18.32
C VAL A 309 0.71 -6.69 18.60
N SER A 310 0.94 -7.65 19.50
CA SER A 310 -0.07 -8.60 19.98
C SER A 310 -0.26 -8.50 21.49
N GLY A 311 -1.08 -9.39 22.09
CA GLY A 311 -1.25 -9.44 23.55
C GLY A 311 -2.14 -8.35 24.13
N VAL A 312 -2.90 -7.64 23.29
CA VAL A 312 -3.83 -6.59 23.71
C VAL A 312 -4.90 -7.12 24.66
N GLY A 313 -5.44 -8.31 24.38
CA GLY A 313 -6.42 -8.97 25.25
C GLY A 313 -5.84 -9.26 26.64
N SER A 314 -4.63 -9.82 26.71
CA SER A 314 -3.93 -10.12 27.97
C SER A 314 -3.55 -8.87 28.76
N ALA A 315 -3.26 -7.76 28.07
CA ALA A 315 -2.91 -6.48 28.69
C ALA A 315 -4.13 -5.72 29.27
N TYR A 316 -5.35 -6.18 28.99
CA TYR A 316 -6.55 -5.58 29.56
C TYR A 316 -6.76 -6.03 31.02
N PRO A 317 -7.14 -5.15 31.96
CA PRO A 317 -7.43 -3.72 31.82
C PRO A 317 -6.25 -2.79 32.18
N ILE A 318 -5.02 -3.32 32.25
CA ILE A 318 -3.82 -2.57 32.68
C ILE A 318 -3.57 -1.36 31.78
N VAL A 319 -3.72 -1.53 30.46
CA VAL A 319 -3.50 -0.47 29.46
C VAL A 319 -4.71 -0.35 28.55
N ARG A 320 -5.08 0.90 28.22
CA ARG A 320 -6.06 1.20 27.19
C ARG A 320 -5.37 1.34 25.84
N THR A 321 -5.70 0.45 24.91
CA THR A 321 -5.04 0.37 23.59
C THR A 321 -5.10 1.67 22.80
N HIS A 322 -6.23 2.37 22.80
CA HIS A 322 -6.37 3.65 22.11
C HIS A 322 -5.46 4.75 22.69
N GLU A 323 -5.26 4.78 24.01
CA GLU A 323 -4.34 5.73 24.66
C GLU A 323 -2.89 5.42 24.30
N LEU A 324 -2.53 4.12 24.26
CA LEU A 324 -1.20 3.69 23.83
C LEU A 324 -0.92 4.13 22.39
N LEU A 325 -1.81 3.81 21.45
CA LEU A 325 -1.61 4.17 20.04
C LEU A 325 -1.50 5.69 19.84
N ASN A 326 -2.35 6.47 20.51
CA ASN A 326 -2.33 7.94 20.46
C ASN A 326 -0.97 8.51 20.90
N ASN A 327 -0.33 7.89 21.88
CA ASN A 327 0.98 8.33 22.35
C ASN A 327 2.14 7.81 21.49
N LEU A 328 2.02 6.62 20.88
CA LEU A 328 3.04 6.06 19.99
C LEU A 328 3.23 6.87 18.70
N HIS A 329 2.19 7.55 18.23
CA HIS A 329 2.24 8.44 17.07
C HIS A 329 3.40 9.43 17.08
N LYS A 330 3.71 10.00 18.25
CA LYS A 330 4.73 11.03 18.42
C LYS A 330 6.16 10.48 18.28
N HIS A 331 6.31 9.16 18.35
CA HIS A 331 7.60 8.49 18.55
C HIS A 331 7.98 7.52 17.42
N MET A 332 7.01 7.05 16.65
CA MET A 332 7.24 6.02 15.60
C MET A 332 7.44 6.60 14.19
N GLY A 333 7.20 7.90 13.98
CA GLY A 333 7.38 8.53 12.68
C GLY A 333 6.56 7.83 11.59
N LEU A 334 7.24 7.41 10.52
CA LEU A 334 6.65 6.69 9.38
C LEU A 334 6.78 5.16 9.48
N THR A 335 7.25 4.63 10.62
CA THR A 335 7.37 3.18 10.80
C THR A 335 5.98 2.54 10.95
N PRO A 336 5.63 1.57 10.09
CA PRO A 336 4.31 0.94 10.11
C PRO A 336 4.14 0.00 11.30
N LEU A 337 2.94 0.02 11.88
CA LEU A 337 2.55 -0.80 13.02
C LEU A 337 1.27 -1.56 12.73
N VAL A 338 1.24 -2.87 13.02
CA VAL A 338 0.04 -3.70 13.01
C VAL A 338 -0.33 -4.12 14.40
N LEU A 339 -1.51 -3.71 14.84
CA LEU A 339 -2.10 -4.12 16.09
C LEU A 339 -3.04 -5.31 15.86
N PHE A 340 -2.72 -6.44 16.47
CA PHE A 340 -3.59 -7.61 16.56
C PHE A 340 -4.58 -7.40 17.69
N TYR A 341 -5.85 -7.21 17.33
CA TYR A 341 -6.89 -6.77 18.24
C TYR A 341 -8.04 -7.80 18.37
N PRO A 342 -8.18 -8.48 19.53
CA PRO A 342 -9.24 -9.46 19.75
C PRO A 342 -10.57 -8.74 20.08
N GLY A 343 -11.28 -8.34 19.04
CA GLY A 343 -12.48 -7.52 19.13
C GLY A 343 -12.90 -6.97 17.77
N VAL A 344 -13.56 -5.81 17.77
CA VAL A 344 -14.03 -5.15 16.55
C VAL A 344 -13.46 -3.75 16.48
N TYR A 345 -12.97 -3.38 15.29
CA TYR A 345 -12.57 -2.01 14.96
C TYR A 345 -13.43 -1.44 13.83
N ASP A 346 -14.28 -0.46 14.13
CA ASP A 346 -15.21 0.16 13.17
C ASP A 346 -14.67 1.46 12.55
N LYS A 347 -13.35 1.56 12.40
CA LYS A 347 -12.62 2.75 11.90
C LYS A 347 -12.69 3.98 12.83
N VAL A 348 -13.52 3.95 13.87
CA VAL A 348 -13.67 5.03 14.87
C VAL A 348 -13.45 4.55 16.29
N THR A 349 -13.87 3.33 16.61
CA THR A 349 -13.88 2.78 17.97
C THR A 349 -13.28 1.38 18.03
N LEU A 350 -12.55 1.12 19.11
CA LEU A 350 -11.97 -0.18 19.45
C LEU A 350 -12.83 -0.85 20.52
N LYS A 351 -13.46 -1.99 20.17
CA LYS A 351 -14.36 -2.77 21.04
C LYS A 351 -13.75 -4.13 21.37
N LEU A 352 -13.08 -4.23 22.52
CA LEU A 352 -12.38 -5.44 22.94
C LEU A 352 -13.39 -6.54 23.31
N PHE A 353 -13.12 -7.78 22.91
CA PHE A 353 -13.96 -8.95 23.20
C PHE A 353 -15.40 -8.86 22.66
N GLY A 354 -15.63 -8.03 21.63
CA GLY A 354 -16.96 -7.82 21.06
C GLY A 354 -17.95 -7.12 22.00
N LYS A 355 -17.51 -6.64 23.16
CA LYS A 355 -18.33 -5.97 24.15
C LYS A 355 -17.92 -4.49 24.22
N ALA A 356 -18.90 -3.60 24.13
CA ALA A 356 -18.66 -2.17 24.33
C ALA A 356 -18.11 -1.96 25.75
N SER A 357 -16.79 -1.73 25.86
CA SER A 357 -16.03 -1.53 27.09
C SER A 357 -16.67 -2.14 28.35
N LEU A 358 -16.41 -3.41 28.66
CA LEU A 358 -16.77 -3.97 29.96
C LEU A 358 -16.02 -3.24 31.07
N ALA A 359 -16.67 -2.25 31.65
CA ALA A 359 -16.17 -1.46 32.75
C ALA A 359 -16.28 -2.27 34.05
N PHE A 360 -15.13 -2.60 34.64
CA PHE A 360 -15.04 -2.63 36.09
C PHE A 360 -15.03 -1.17 36.56
N ASP A 361 -16.04 -0.80 37.32
CA ASP A 361 -16.24 0.42 38.11
C ASP A 361 -16.61 1.76 37.40
N SER A 362 -17.79 2.22 37.83
CA SER A 362 -18.37 3.57 38.08
C SER A 362 -18.41 4.71 37.04
N SER A 363 -19.67 5.15 36.83
CA SER A 363 -20.23 6.49 36.63
C SER A 363 -19.35 7.63 36.11
N SER A 364 -19.69 8.14 34.93
CA SER A 364 -19.84 9.59 34.62
C SER A 364 -19.97 9.79 33.11
N ALA A 365 -20.81 10.75 32.73
CA ALA A 365 -21.18 11.10 31.36
C ALA A 365 -20.03 11.63 30.48
N ASP A 366 -18.80 11.69 31.00
CA ASP A 366 -17.59 12.12 30.28
C ASP A 366 -17.07 11.10 29.25
N ARG A 367 -17.50 9.83 29.30
CA ARG A 367 -16.95 8.75 28.44
C ARG A 367 -17.30 8.86 26.95
N LYS A 368 -18.32 9.63 26.54
CA LYS A 368 -18.73 9.69 25.11
C LYS A 368 -17.76 10.45 24.20
N ARG A 369 -16.83 11.23 24.74
CA ARG A 369 -15.87 12.04 23.95
C ARG A 369 -14.50 11.39 23.74
N ASN A 370 -13.99 10.59 24.68
CA ASN A 370 -12.59 10.13 24.65
C ASN A 370 -12.32 8.77 23.95
N ALA A 371 -13.36 8.03 23.55
CA ALA A 371 -13.21 6.71 22.90
C ALA A 371 -13.15 6.76 21.36
N ARG A 372 -12.98 7.95 20.76
CA ARG A 372 -12.94 8.12 19.32
C ARG A 372 -11.49 8.18 18.86
N TYR A 373 -10.98 7.08 18.34
CA TYR A 373 -9.62 6.96 17.87
C TYR A 373 -9.60 7.01 16.33
N TYR A 374 -9.26 8.19 15.81
CA TYR A 374 -9.38 8.56 14.40
C TYR A 374 -8.11 8.33 13.56
N ARG A 375 -7.12 7.55 14.05
CA ARG A 375 -5.79 7.45 13.40
C ARG A 375 -5.26 6.01 13.37
N ALA A 376 -6.06 5.10 12.84
CA ALA A 376 -5.59 3.81 12.35
C ALA A 376 -6.50 3.33 11.21
N PHE A 377 -5.98 2.40 10.41
CA PHE A 377 -6.72 1.78 9.33
C PHE A 377 -7.06 0.35 9.68
N ARG A 378 -8.23 -0.13 9.25
CA ARG A 378 -8.55 -1.56 9.34
C ARG A 378 -7.71 -2.30 8.31
N LEU A 379 -7.06 -3.40 8.71
CA LEU A 379 -6.13 -4.11 7.83
C LEU A 379 -6.85 -4.95 6.76
N ILE A 380 -8.04 -5.44 7.07
CA ILE A 380 -8.88 -6.22 6.15
C ILE A 380 -10.25 -5.55 6.10
N ASP A 381 -10.68 -5.16 4.89
CA ASP A 381 -12.06 -4.68 4.67
C ASP A 381 -13.06 -5.84 4.80
#